data_AF-V4H811-F1
#
_entry.id   AF-V4H811-F1
#
_cell.length_a   1.000
_cell.length_b   1.000
_cell.length_c   1.000
_cell.angle_alpha   90.00
_cell.angle_beta   90.00
_cell.angle_gamma   90.00
#
_symmetry.space_group_name_H-M   'P 1'
#
loop_
_entity.id
_entity.type
_entity.pdbx_description
1 polymer ?
#
loop_
_entity_poly.entity_id
_entity_poly.type
_entity_poly.pdbx_seq_one_letter_code
_entity_poly.pdbx_strand_id
1 'polypeptide(L)'
;MNTIQSKDEYLEYFEEMIATDRLTIYRTETNLSPPVGIINDCVQLLAVDGDLPRTLIETSHSQVYEWATDTFEAYKQQAELVMASDMGITTS
;
A
#
# COMPACT_ATOMS: atom_id res chain seq x y z
N MET A 1 -2.99 -8.06 7.30
CA MET A 1 -3.67 -6.82 7.75
C MET A 1 -5.18 -7.04 7.64
N ASN A 2 -5.86 -7.40 8.73
CA ASN A 2 -7.29 -7.76 8.70
C ASN A 2 -8.22 -6.56 8.94
N THR A 3 -7.69 -5.37 9.24
CA THR A 3 -8.47 -4.25 9.78
C THR A 3 -9.58 -3.77 8.86
N ILE A 4 -9.32 -3.68 7.54
CA ILE A 4 -10.32 -3.28 6.54
C ILE A 4 -11.40 -4.36 6.40
N GLN A 5 -11.03 -5.64 6.55
CA GLN A 5 -11.94 -6.77 6.36
C GLN A 5 -12.73 -7.13 7.64
N SER A 6 -12.25 -6.73 8.81
CA SER A 6 -12.80 -7.15 10.11
C SER A 6 -13.60 -6.08 10.84
N LYS A 7 -13.69 -4.87 10.27
CA LYS A 7 -14.34 -3.73 10.89
C LYS A 7 -15.09 -2.91 9.83
N ASP A 8 -16.40 -3.11 9.80
CA ASP A 8 -17.32 -2.49 8.84
C ASP A 8 -17.18 -0.97 8.77
N GLU A 9 -16.85 -0.32 9.89
CA GLU A 9 -16.61 1.14 9.96
C GLU A 9 -15.50 1.64 9.02
N TYR A 10 -14.52 0.79 8.66
CA TYR A 10 -13.46 1.16 7.71
C TYR A 10 -13.79 0.81 6.27
N LEU A 11 -14.77 -0.06 6.03
CA LEU A 11 -15.20 -0.42 4.68
C LEU A 11 -15.84 0.78 3.99
N GLU A 12 -16.72 1.51 4.69
CA GLU A 12 -17.38 2.70 4.15
C GLU A 12 -16.36 3.76 3.67
N TYR A 13 -15.33 4.05 4.47
CA TYR A 13 -14.28 4.97 4.06
C TYR A 13 -13.46 4.45 2.87
N PHE A 14 -13.19 3.15 2.83
CA PHE A 14 -12.46 2.52 1.73
C PHE A 14 -13.24 2.62 0.41
N GLU A 15 -14.54 2.32 0.44
CA GLU A 15 -15.44 2.47 -0.70
C GLU A 15 -15.53 3.93 -1.16
N GLU A 16 -15.64 4.89 -0.24
CA GLU A 16 -15.66 6.32 -0.55
C GLU A 16 -14.36 6.77 -1.24
N MET A 17 -13.20 6.32 -0.75
CA MET A 17 -11.90 6.66 -1.35
C MET A 17 -11.77 6.14 -2.78
N ILE A 18 -12.24 4.93 -3.04
CA ILE A 18 -12.26 4.33 -4.39
C ILE A 18 -13.24 5.10 -5.30
N ALA A 19 -14.45 5.40 -4.82
CA ALA A 19 -15.48 6.08 -5.61
C ALA A 19 -15.12 7.53 -6.01
N THR A 20 -14.16 8.14 -5.33
CA THR A 20 -13.73 9.52 -5.56
C THR A 20 -12.37 9.63 -6.24
N ASP A 21 -11.85 8.52 -6.78
CA ASP A 21 -10.52 8.43 -7.40
C ASP A 21 -9.37 8.95 -6.50
N ARG A 22 -9.58 8.96 -5.17
CA ARG A 22 -8.58 9.39 -4.18
C ARG A 22 -7.58 8.28 -3.83
N LEU A 23 -7.81 7.07 -4.34
CA LEU A 23 -6.98 5.90 -4.10
C LEU A 23 -6.84 5.08 -5.38
N THR A 24 -5.60 4.72 -5.71
CA THR A 24 -5.29 3.76 -6.77
C THR A 24 -4.69 2.52 -6.13
N ILE A 25 -5.26 1.34 -6.43
CA ILE A 25 -4.82 0.08 -5.85
C ILE A 25 -4.18 -0.79 -6.92
N TYR A 26 -3.04 -1.36 -6.57
CA TYR A 26 -2.33 -2.34 -7.38
C TYR A 26 -2.25 -3.65 -6.61
N ARG A 27 -2.40 -4.78 -7.31
CA ARG A 27 -2.27 -6.13 -6.75
C ARG A 27 -1.12 -6.86 -7.44
N THR A 28 -0.31 -7.55 -6.65
CA THR A 28 0.74 -8.44 -7.17
C THR A 28 0.79 -9.72 -6.34
N GLU A 29 1.13 -10.83 -6.99
CA GLU A 29 1.43 -12.11 -6.33
C GLU A 29 2.92 -12.17 -5.90
N THR A 30 3.73 -11.22 -6.36
CA THR A 30 5.14 -11.10 -5.96
C THR A 30 5.23 -10.65 -4.51
N ASN A 31 6.07 -11.32 -3.73
CA ASN A 31 6.30 -10.93 -2.34
C ASN A 31 7.01 -9.56 -2.27
N LEU A 32 6.44 -8.63 -1.51
CA LEU A 32 7.01 -7.29 -1.29
C LEU A 32 8.00 -7.35 -0.13
N SER A 33 9.29 -7.46 -0.44
CA SER A 33 10.35 -7.55 0.57
C SER A 33 11.51 -6.59 0.26
N PRO A 34 11.78 -5.59 1.13
CA PRO A 34 10.98 -5.21 2.29
C PRO A 34 9.69 -4.46 1.89
N PRO A 35 8.62 -4.49 2.71
CA PRO A 35 7.50 -3.56 2.53
C PRO A 35 7.96 -2.12 2.75
N VAL A 36 7.65 -1.26 1.77
CA VAL A 36 8.03 0.16 1.74
C VAL A 36 6.78 1.03 1.66
N GLY A 37 6.74 2.09 2.47
CA GLY A 37 5.77 3.18 2.39
C GLY A 37 6.48 4.52 2.22
N ILE A 38 5.89 5.42 1.45
CA ILE A 38 6.38 6.79 1.28
C ILE A 38 5.21 7.73 1.60
N ILE A 39 5.41 8.61 2.58
CA ILE A 39 4.40 9.58 3.00
C ILE A 39 5.08 10.95 3.10
N ASN A 40 4.72 11.86 2.19
CA ASN A 40 5.43 13.11 1.98
C ASN A 40 6.94 12.81 1.76
N ASP A 41 7.81 13.40 2.57
CA ASP A 41 9.26 13.21 2.48
C ASP A 41 9.80 12.14 3.46
N CYS A 42 8.92 11.29 4.00
CA CYS A 42 9.26 10.23 4.96
C CYS A 42 9.09 8.85 4.35
N VAL A 43 10.12 8.01 4.50
CA VAL A 43 10.08 6.58 4.17
C VAL A 43 9.73 5.79 5.42
N GLN A 44 8.78 4.89 5.28
CA GLN A 44 8.40 3.88 6.27
C GLN A 44 8.84 2.50 5.78
N LEU A 45 9.63 1.80 6.58
CA LEU A 45 10.05 0.42 6.31
C LEU A 45 9.52 -0.49 7.40
N LEU A 46 8.81 -1.54 7.00
CA LEU A 46 8.34 -2.55 7.94
C LEU A 46 9.38 -3.66 8.04
N ALA A 47 10.06 -3.74 9.18
CA ALA A 47 10.90 -4.88 9.49
C ALA A 47 10.00 -6.05 9.88
N VAL A 48 10.15 -7.16 9.18
CA VAL A 48 9.35 -8.38 9.37
C VAL A 48 10.22 -9.55 9.81
N ASP A 49 9.63 -10.48 10.55
CA ASP A 49 10.20 -11.79 10.88
C ASP A 49 9.20 -12.86 10.41
N GLY A 50 9.45 -13.42 9.23
CA GLY A 50 8.42 -14.11 8.46
C GLY A 50 7.25 -13.17 8.13
N ASP A 51 6.03 -13.59 8.43
CA ASP A 51 4.82 -12.78 8.21
C ASP A 51 4.50 -11.81 9.36
N LEU A 52 5.35 -11.76 10.39
CA LEU A 52 5.11 -10.97 11.58
C LEU A 52 5.81 -9.61 11.50
N PRO A 53 5.06 -8.49 11.54
CA PRO A 53 5.67 -7.17 11.68
C PRO A 53 6.36 -7.06 13.05
N ARG A 54 7.64 -6.67 13.06
CA ARG A 54 8.43 -6.50 14.28
C ARG A 54 8.58 -5.03 14.66
N THR A 55 8.92 -4.18 13.70
CA THR A 55 9.08 -2.75 13.95
C THR A 55 8.84 -1.94 12.68
N LEU A 56 8.39 -0.71 12.85
CA LEU A 56 8.33 0.30 11.80
C LEU A 56 9.56 1.19 11.93
N ILE A 57 10.31 1.36 10.84
CA ILE A 57 11.46 2.25 10.77
C ILE A 57 11.06 3.43 9.91
N GLU A 58 11.27 4.64 10.43
CA GLU A 58 10.94 5.88 9.73
C GLU A 58 12.20 6.71 9.49
N THR A 59 12.34 7.27 8.29
CA THR A 59 13.50 8.11 7.95
C THR A 59 13.18 9.09 6.84
N SER A 60 13.79 10.27 6.90
CA SER A 60 13.79 11.28 5.83
C SER A 60 15.15 11.38 5.12
N HIS A 61 16.02 10.39 5.30
CA HIS A 61 17.34 10.38 4.68
C HIS A 61 17.21 10.26 3.16
N SER A 62 17.75 11.23 2.41
CA SER A 62 17.52 11.38 0.96
C SER A 62 17.87 10.14 0.14
N GLN A 63 19.00 9.48 0.44
CA GLN A 63 19.39 8.24 -0.24
C GLN A 63 18.41 7.09 -0.01
N VAL A 64 17.78 7.04 1.17
CA VAL A 64 16.77 6.02 1.47
C VAL A 64 15.46 6.35 0.76
N TYR A 65 15.12 7.64 0.65
CA TYR A 65 13.96 8.11 -0.11
C TYR A 65 14.06 7.76 -1.61
N GLU A 66 15.22 8.01 -2.22
CA GLU A 66 15.48 7.66 -3.62
C GLU A 66 15.32 6.15 -3.83
N TRP A 67 16.01 5.35 -3.01
CA TRP A 67 15.89 3.89 -3.06
C TRP A 67 14.46 3.38 -2.84
N ALA A 68 13.72 3.97 -1.89
CA ALA A 68 12.34 3.61 -1.60
C ALA A 68 11.41 3.89 -2.79
N THR A 69 11.61 5.02 -3.46
CA THR A 69 10.85 5.41 -4.65
C THR A 69 11.09 4.43 -5.80
N ASP A 70 12.35 4.11 -6.08
CA ASP A 70 12.71 3.14 -7.11
C ASP A 70 12.14 1.75 -6.81
N THR A 71 12.20 1.34 -5.53
CA THR A 71 11.65 0.07 -5.07
C THR A 71 10.12 0.02 -5.25
N PHE A 72 9.42 1.09 -4.88
CA PHE A 72 7.98 1.19 -5.08
C PHE A 72 7.59 1.13 -6.56
N GLU A 73 8.28 1.86 -7.43
CA GLU A 73 8.01 1.82 -8.87
C GLU A 73 8.30 0.44 -9.47
N ALA A 74 9.36 -0.25 -9.02
CA ALA A 74 9.64 -1.62 -9.43
C ALA A 74 8.55 -2.62 -9.00
N TYR A 75 7.97 -2.44 -7.81
CA TYR A 75 6.82 -3.23 -7.37
C TYR A 75 5.58 -2.94 -8.21
N LYS A 76 5.30 -1.66 -8.46
CA LYS A 76 4.16 -1.22 -9.25
C LYS A 76 4.20 -1.72 -10.70
N GLN A 77 5.38 -1.78 -11.32
CA GLN A 77 5.57 -2.33 -12.68
C GLN A 77 5.21 -3.82 -12.80
N GLN A 78 5.29 -4.57 -11.70
CA GLN A 78 4.97 -6.00 -11.63
C GLN A 78 3.56 -6.25 -11.07
N ALA A 79 2.80 -5.19 -10.84
CA ALA A 79 1.47 -5.26 -10.26
C ALA A 79 0.40 -4.93 -11.30
N GLU A 80 -0.76 -5.51 -11.10
CA GLU A 80 -1.96 -5.25 -11.90
C GLU A 80 -2.77 -4.15 -11.23
N LEU A 81 -3.24 -3.18 -12.02
CA LEU A 81 -4.19 -2.19 -11.55
C LEU A 81 -5.51 -2.90 -11.19
N VAL A 82 -6.03 -2.61 -9.99
CA VAL A 82 -7.33 -3.14 -9.55
C VAL A 82 -8.38 -2.06 -9.78
N MET A 83 -9.41 -2.40 -10.57
CA MET A 83 -10.52 -1.49 -10.84
C MET A 83 -11.57 -1.58 -9.72
N ALA A 84 -12.34 -0.51 -9.51
CA ALA A 84 -13.44 -0.50 -8.53
C ALA A 84 -14.44 -1.65 -8.75
N SER A 85 -14.70 -1.98 -10.02
CA SER A 85 -15.53 -3.11 -10.44
C SER A 85 -15.00 -4.45 -9.95
N ASP A 86 -13.68 -4.62 -9.88
CA ASP A 86 -13.04 -5.87 -9.45
C ASP A 86 -13.19 -6.09 -7.95
N MET A 87 -13.49 -5.02 -7.20
CA MET A 87 -13.75 -5.05 -5.76
C MET A 87 -15.26 -5.10 -5.44
N GLY A 88 -16.14 -5.18 -6.45
CA GLY A 88 -17.59 -5.17 -6.26
C GLY A 88 -18.17 -3.82 -5.87
N ILE A 89 -17.41 -2.72 -6.03
CA ILE A 89 -17.82 -1.36 -5.70
C ILE A 89 -18.40 -0.71 -6.96
N THR A 90 -19.63 -0.21 -6.88
CA THR A 90 -20.29 0.46 -8.02
C THR A 90 -20.02 1.95 -7.95
N THR A 91 -19.22 2.49 -8.88
CA THR A 91 -19.03 3.94 -9.01
C THR A 91 -20.26 4.54 -9.69
N SER A 92 -20.86 5.57 -9.08
CA SER A 92 -22.06 6.27 -9.59
C SER A 92 -21.72 7.39 -10.55
#